data_AF-A0AA40RXM8-F1
#
_entry.id   AF-A0AA40RXM8-F1
#
_cell.length_a   1.000
_cell.length_b   1.000
_cell.length_c   1.000
_cell.angle_alpha   90.00
_cell.angle_beta   90.00
_cell.angle_gamma   90.00
#
_symmetry.space_group_name_H-M   'P 1'
#
loop_
_entity.id
_entity.type
_entity.pdbx_description
1 polymer ?
#
loop_
_entity_poly.entity_id
_entity_poly.type
_entity_poly.pdbx_seq_one_letter_code
_entity_poly.pdbx_strand_id
1 'polypeptide(L)'
;MAKWEQIKQYQQAGAYVFMALPNQKHNAVSGGYNNSFNNGDELSQWINSHPEYQDRNVGIDLSRSNLIVVDIDKHKHNGMKSISAWFKSH
;
A
#
# COMPACT_ATOMS: atom_id res chain seq x y z
N MET A 1 -4.11 16.92 4.10
CA MET A 1 -2.65 17.08 4.22
C MET A 1 -1.93 15.84 4.75
N ALA A 2 -2.33 15.22 5.87
CA ALA A 2 -1.59 14.08 6.46
C ALA A 2 -1.43 12.84 5.55
N LYS A 3 -2.47 12.47 4.79
CA LYS A 3 -2.47 11.27 3.95
C LYS A 3 -1.46 11.32 2.80
N TRP A 4 -1.33 12.48 2.15
CA TRP A 4 -0.45 12.62 0.99
C TRP A 4 1.02 12.55 1.38
N GLU A 5 1.36 13.15 2.52
CA GLU A 5 2.70 13.03 3.09
C GLU A 5 3.02 11.59 3.53
N GLN A 6 2.05 10.84 4.06
CA GLN A 6 2.22 9.41 4.34
C GLN A 6 2.44 8.57 3.08
N ILE A 7 1.69 8.84 2.01
CA ILE A 7 1.88 8.16 0.72
C ILE A 7 3.29 8.38 0.19
N LYS A 8 3.78 9.63 0.23
CA LYS A 8 5.16 9.96 -0.15
C LYS A 8 6.20 9.23 0.70
N GLN A 9 5.96 9.11 2.01
CA GLN A 9 6.87 8.36 2.90
C GLN A 9 6.94 6.86 2.53
N TYR A 10 5.81 6.24 2.19
CA TYR A 10 5.81 4.86 1.70
C TYR A 10 6.57 4.73 0.38
N GLN A 11 6.35 5.66 -0.55
CA GLN A 11 7.08 5.70 -1.83
C GLN A 11 8.59 5.87 -1.65
N GLN A 12 9.02 6.73 -0.72
CA GLN A 12 10.43 6.90 -0.33
C GLN A 12 11.02 5.63 0.29
N ALA A 13 10.21 4.83 0.97
CA ALA A 13 10.60 3.51 1.48
C ALA A 13 10.62 2.41 0.40
N GLY A 14 10.37 2.76 -0.87
CA GLY A 14 10.38 1.81 -2.00
C GLY A 14 9.03 1.15 -2.30
N ALA A 15 7.94 1.64 -1.70
CA ALA A 15 6.61 1.13 -2.00
C ALA A 15 6.08 1.66 -3.34
N TYR A 16 5.52 0.77 -4.13
CA TYR A 16 4.63 1.13 -5.24
C TYR A 16 3.20 1.19 -4.71
N VAL A 17 2.57 2.37 -4.83
CA VAL A 17 1.24 2.65 -4.28
C VAL A 17 0.21 2.71 -5.41
N PHE A 18 -0.93 2.04 -5.23
CA PHE A 18 -2.09 2.15 -6.11
C PHE A 18 -3.30 2.74 -5.37
N MET A 19 -4.16 3.44 -6.09
CA MET A 19 -5.44 3.92 -5.53
C MET A 19 -6.49 2.82 -5.57
N ALA A 20 -7.38 2.78 -4.58
CA ALA A 20 -8.45 1.79 -4.50
C ALA A 20 -9.80 2.47 -4.25
N LEU A 21 -10.82 2.06 -5.00
CA LEU A 21 -12.19 2.46 -4.70
C LEU A 21 -12.68 1.72 -3.44
N PRO A 22 -13.54 2.36 -2.63
CA PRO A 22 -14.21 1.67 -1.53
C PRO A 22 -14.87 0.38 -2.02
N ASN A 23 -14.78 -0.69 -1.22
CA ASN A 23 -15.35 -2.02 -1.49
C ASN A 23 -14.76 -2.80 -2.67
N GLN A 24 -13.90 -2.21 -3.49
CA GLN A 24 -13.26 -2.91 -4.62
C GLN A 24 -11.87 -3.44 -4.28
N LYS A 25 -11.22 -2.96 -3.21
CA LYS A 25 -9.86 -3.33 -2.76
C LYS A 25 -8.72 -3.08 -3.78
N HIS A 26 -9.03 -2.67 -5.01
CA HIS A 26 -8.11 -2.27 -6.08
C HIS A 26 -8.71 -1.08 -6.87
N ASN A 27 -7.96 -0.48 -7.81
CA ASN A 27 -8.57 0.41 -8.79
C ASN A 27 -9.38 -0.39 -9.82
N ALA A 28 -10.48 0.21 -10.28
CA ALA A 28 -11.40 -0.31 -11.30
C ALA A 28 -10.87 -0.13 -12.75
N VAL A 29 -9.64 0.35 -12.92
CA VAL A 29 -9.05 0.64 -14.23
C VAL A 29 -8.33 -0.60 -14.76
N SER A 30 -8.26 -0.75 -16.09
CA SER A 30 -7.45 -1.80 -16.72
C SER A 30 -6.02 -1.78 -16.17
N GLY A 31 -5.53 -2.93 -15.68
CA GLY A 31 -4.26 -3.05 -14.95
C GLY A 31 -4.42 -3.24 -13.44
N GLY A 32 -5.55 -2.84 -12.84
CA GLY A 32 -5.83 -3.08 -11.42
C GLY A 32 -4.71 -2.60 -10.49
N TYR A 33 -4.31 -3.43 -9.52
CA TYR A 33 -3.22 -3.09 -8.60
C TYR A 33 -1.85 -2.87 -9.27
N ASN A 34 -1.66 -3.28 -10.54
CA ASN A 34 -0.42 -3.01 -11.29
C ASN A 34 -0.33 -1.55 -11.74
N ASN A 35 -1.42 -0.77 -11.69
CA ASN A 35 -1.40 0.68 -11.83
C ASN A 35 -0.91 1.31 -10.52
N SER A 36 0.36 1.05 -10.23
CA SER A 36 1.03 1.41 -8.99
C SER A 36 2.24 2.29 -9.28
N PHE A 37 2.50 3.23 -8.37
CA PHE A 37 3.46 4.31 -8.57
C PHE A 37 4.35 4.45 -7.34
N ASN A 38 5.66 4.49 -7.53
CA ASN A 38 6.64 4.80 -6.48
C ASN A 38 7.07 6.28 -6.49
N ASN A 39 6.42 7.11 -7.31
CA ASN A 39 6.66 8.55 -7.42
C ASN A 39 5.35 9.31 -7.16
N GLY A 40 5.41 10.32 -6.29
CA GLY A 40 4.26 11.14 -5.94
C GLY A 40 3.74 12.00 -7.10
N ASP A 41 4.62 12.46 -7.99
CA ASP A 41 4.24 13.29 -9.14
C ASP A 41 3.47 12.47 -10.19
N GLU A 42 3.95 11.25 -10.49
CA GLU A 42 3.27 10.31 -11.39
C GLU A 42 1.89 9.91 -10.84
N LEU A 43 1.82 9.59 -9.54
CA LEU A 43 0.55 9.29 -8.89
C LEU A 43 -0.40 10.51 -8.91
N SER A 44 0.11 11.73 -8.72
CA SER A 44 -0.69 12.96 -8.79
C SER A 44 -1.25 13.17 -10.19
N GLN A 45 -0.43 12.98 -11.23
CA GLN A 45 -0.87 13.07 -12.62
C GLN A 45 -1.94 12.01 -12.94
N TRP A 46 -1.76 10.79 -12.43
CA TRP A 46 -2.75 9.74 -12.60
C TRP A 46 -4.08 10.07 -11.90
N ILE A 47 -4.05 10.59 -10.67
CA ILE A 47 -5.26 11.02 -9.94
C ILE A 47 -5.96 12.18 -10.67
N ASN A 48 -5.22 13.13 -11.25
CA ASN A 48 -5.81 14.23 -12.03
C ASN A 48 -6.61 13.74 -13.25
N SER A 49 -6.23 12.59 -13.81
CA SER A 49 -6.98 11.94 -14.90
C SER A 49 -8.07 10.98 -14.42
N HIS A 50 -8.10 10.64 -13.12
CA HIS A 50 -9.07 9.73 -12.50
C HIS A 50 -9.60 10.33 -11.17
N PRO A 51 -10.37 11.42 -11.24
CA PRO A 51 -10.79 12.18 -10.06
C PRO A 51 -11.64 11.37 -9.07
N GLU A 52 -12.27 10.27 -9.48
CA GLU A 52 -13.01 9.37 -8.60
C GLU A 52 -12.14 8.71 -7.51
N TYR A 53 -10.82 8.67 -7.71
CA TYR A 53 -9.82 8.19 -6.75
C TYR A 53 -9.30 9.27 -5.80
N GLN A 54 -9.69 10.53 -6.01
CA GLN A 54 -9.30 11.61 -5.10
C GLN A 54 -9.79 11.31 -3.68
N ASP A 55 -8.87 11.44 -2.72
CA ASP A 55 -9.08 11.14 -1.30
C ASP A 55 -9.47 9.68 -0.97
N ARG A 56 -9.38 8.74 -1.93
CA ARG A 56 -9.72 7.32 -1.73
C ARG A 56 -8.58 6.49 -1.14
N ASN A 57 -8.91 5.27 -0.70
CA ASN A 57 -7.95 4.37 -0.07
C ASN A 57 -6.77 4.06 -0.99
N VAL A 58 -5.67 3.64 -0.38
CA VAL A 58 -4.47 3.21 -1.09
C VAL A 58 -4.14 1.78 -0.73
N GLY A 59 -3.53 1.07 -1.66
CA GLY A 59 -2.88 -0.21 -1.43
C GLY A 59 -1.42 -0.17 -1.87
N ILE A 60 -0.66 -1.17 -1.44
CA ILE A 60 0.75 -1.35 -1.81
C ILE A 60 0.84 -2.55 -2.74
N ASP A 61 1.44 -2.34 -3.91
CA ASP A 61 1.75 -3.39 -4.86
C ASP A 61 3.05 -4.08 -4.48
N LEU A 62 2.93 -5.22 -3.78
CA LEU A 62 4.08 -6.00 -3.32
C LEU A 62 4.83 -6.71 -4.44
N SER A 63 4.25 -6.85 -5.64
CA SER A 63 4.95 -7.48 -6.77
C SER A 63 6.05 -6.59 -7.35
N ARG A 64 5.90 -5.27 -7.18
CA ARG A 64 6.84 -4.24 -7.65
C ARG A 64 7.60 -3.58 -6.51
N SER A 65 7.07 -3.64 -5.30
CA SER A 65 7.75 -3.13 -4.10
C SER A 65 8.79 -4.12 -3.62
N ASN A 66 10.00 -3.64 -3.31
CA ASN A 66 11.00 -4.44 -2.62
C ASN A 66 10.72 -4.49 -1.11
N LEU A 67 9.51 -4.92 -0.75
CA LEU A 67 8.97 -4.88 0.61
C LEU A 67 8.26 -6.20 0.92
N ILE A 68 8.36 -6.62 2.19
CA ILE A 68 7.59 -7.74 2.74
C ILE A 68 6.64 -7.16 3.78
N VAL A 69 5.36 -7.49 3.66
CA VAL A 69 4.33 -7.14 4.66
C VAL A 69 3.95 -8.41 5.40
N VAL A 70 4.03 -8.35 6.73
CA VAL A 70 3.58 -9.43 7.61
C VAL A 70 2.28 -8.98 8.27
N ASP A 71 1.16 -9.53 7.81
CA ASP A 71 -0.16 -9.28 8.40
C ASP A 71 -0.37 -10.15 9.64
N ILE A 72 -0.60 -9.52 10.80
CA ILE A 72 -0.69 -10.19 12.09
C ILE A 72 -2.11 -10.05 12.62
N ASP A 73 -2.93 -11.07 12.38
CA ASP A 73 -4.37 -11.08 12.66
C ASP A 73 -4.75 -11.25 14.15
N LYS A 74 -3.81 -10.99 15.07
CA LYS A 74 -4.02 -11.12 16.53
C LYS A 74 -3.63 -9.84 17.25
N HIS A 75 -4.52 -8.85 17.23
CA HIS A 75 -4.34 -7.66 18.07
C HIS A 75 -4.40 -7.95 19.58
N LYS A 76 -5.01 -9.07 20.01
CA LYS A 76 -5.18 -9.44 21.43
C LYS A 76 -4.09 -10.36 22.01
N HIS A 77 -3.32 -11.04 21.17
CA HIS A 77 -2.20 -11.88 21.61
C HIS A 77 -0.93 -11.31 21.00
N ASN A 78 0.17 -11.26 21.75
CA ASN A 78 1.38 -10.57 21.33
C ASN A 78 2.01 -11.26 20.09
N GLY A 79 1.53 -10.90 18.89
CA GLY A 79 1.88 -11.54 17.62
C GLY A 79 3.34 -11.33 17.27
N MET A 80 3.94 -10.22 17.69
CA MET A 80 5.38 -9.98 17.61
C MET A 80 6.18 -10.98 18.45
N LYS A 81 5.71 -11.34 19.64
CA LYS A 81 6.32 -12.42 20.45
C LYS A 81 6.22 -13.76 19.74
N SER A 82 5.10 -14.02 19.06
CA SER A 82 4.89 -15.28 18.32
C SER A 82 5.82 -15.39 17.11
N ILE A 83 5.99 -14.31 16.35
CA ILE A 83 6.96 -14.23 15.25
C ILE A 83 8.39 -14.35 15.76
N SER A 84 8.75 -13.62 16.82
CA SER A 84 10.09 -13.69 17.41
C SER A 84 10.42 -15.09 17.93
N ALA A 85 9.45 -15.81 18.50
CA ALA A 85 9.61 -17.19 18.91
C ALA A 85 9.83 -18.13 17.71
N TRP A 86 9.09 -17.95 16.62
CA TRP A 86 9.25 -18.74 15.40
C TRP A 86 10.66 -18.59 14.79
N PHE A 87 11.18 -17.36 14.70
CA PHE A 87 12.54 -17.10 14.22
C PHE A 87 13.65 -17.64 15.13
N LYS A 88 13.36 -17.92 16.41
CA LYS A 88 14.33 -18.51 17.33
C LYS A 88 14.36 -20.04 17.26
N SER A 89 13.29 -20.64 16.73
CA SER A 89 13.12 -22.10 16.67
C SER A 89 13.40 -22.70 15.29
N HIS A 90 13.74 -21.88 14.29
CA HIS A 90 14.11 -22.26 12.92
C HIS A 90 15.38 -21.51 12.53
#